data_AF-A0A821HJH4-F1
#
_entry.id   AF-A0A821HJH4-F1
#
_cell.length_a   1.000
_cell.length_b   1.000
_cell.length_c   1.000
_cell.angle_alpha   90.00
_cell.angle_beta   90.00
_cell.angle_gamma   90.00
#
_symmetry.space_group_name_H-M   'P 1'
#
loop_
_entity.id
_entity.type
_entity.pdbx_description
1 polymer ?
#
loop_
_entity_poly.entity_id
_entity_poly.type
_entity_poly.pdbx_seq_one_letter_code
_entity_poly.pdbx_strand_id
1 'polypeptide(L)'
;MVDRGTHIISAIQGLKKFGCCKVETYPFDPANVNLKPPPECYTEAEKRRIDEAMMIRVELNEMKGCLAEANPFAFCLRLFPSFAQAGSNGGRAKMPNIHSESQSIEQGCHAMLAVGYSDESGCFIVRNTWGEKW
;
A
#
# COMPACT_ATOMS: atom_id res chain seq x y z
N MET A 1 7.05 -3.43 -22.39
CA MET A 1 5.70 -3.14 -21.85
C MET A 1 5.85 -2.03 -20.82
N VAL A 2 4.95 -1.04 -20.82
CA VAL A 2 5.00 0.08 -19.85
C VAL A 2 4.29 -0.35 -18.57
N ASP A 3 4.90 -0.10 -17.41
CA ASP A 3 4.26 -0.30 -16.11
C ASP A 3 3.10 0.70 -15.91
N ARG A 4 1.93 0.19 -15.53
CA ARG A 4 0.69 0.97 -15.32
C ARG A 4 0.12 0.81 -13.91
N GLY A 5 0.87 0.17 -13.01
CA GLY A 5 0.38 -0.20 -11.69
C GLY A 5 -0.69 -1.29 -11.71
N THR A 6 -1.32 -1.50 -10.55
CA THR A 6 -2.36 -2.50 -10.35
C THR A 6 -3.40 -2.00 -9.34
N HIS A 7 -4.56 -2.63 -9.30
CA HIS A 7 -5.57 -2.37 -8.27
C HIS A 7 -5.36 -3.30 -7.07
N ILE A 8 -5.59 -2.78 -5.85
CA ILE A 8 -5.49 -3.57 -4.61
C ILE A 8 -6.33 -4.85 -4.70
N ILE A 9 -7.54 -4.76 -5.25
CA ILE A 9 -8.43 -5.92 -5.43
C ILE A 9 -7.80 -6.98 -6.34
N SER A 10 -7.17 -6.57 -7.45
CA SER A 10 -6.48 -7.50 -8.36
C SER A 10 -5.28 -8.17 -7.68
N ALA A 11 -4.52 -7.42 -6.87
CA ALA A 11 -3.43 -7.98 -6.08
C ALA A 11 -3.94 -9.00 -5.04
N ILE A 12 -5.02 -8.71 -4.33
CA ILE A 12 -5.68 -9.63 -3.39
C ILE A 12 -6.15 -10.90 -4.10
N GLN A 13 -6.78 -10.76 -5.27
CA GLN A 13 -7.17 -11.93 -6.09
C GLN A 13 -5.97 -12.77 -6.52
N GLY A 14 -4.85 -12.11 -6.85
CA GLY A 14 -3.58 -12.78 -7.12
C GLY A 14 -3.06 -13.57 -5.91
N LEU A 15 -3.11 -12.97 -4.71
CA LEU A 15 -2.72 -13.63 -3.46
C LEU A 15 -3.62 -14.82 -3.12
N LYS A 16 -4.93 -14.73 -3.36
CA LYS A 16 -5.86 -15.87 -3.18
C LYS A 16 -5.57 -17.01 -4.16
N LYS A 17 -5.34 -16.68 -5.43
CA LYS A 17 -5.19 -17.66 -6.50
C LYS A 17 -3.81 -18.31 -6.53
N PHE A 18 -2.76 -17.52 -6.36
CA PHE A 18 -1.37 -17.95 -6.55
C PHE A 18 -0.58 -17.93 -5.24
N GLY A 19 -0.91 -17.03 -4.32
CA GLY A 19 -0.12 -16.77 -3.10
C GLY A 19 1.06 -15.85 -3.36
N CYS A 20 2.07 -15.90 -2.47
CA CYS A 20 3.28 -15.07 -2.60
C CYS A 20 4.55 -15.88 -2.32
N CYS A 21 5.51 -15.85 -3.25
CA CYS A 21 6.85 -16.38 -3.02
C CYS A 21 7.65 -15.47 -2.08
N LYS A 22 8.78 -15.96 -1.60
CA LYS A 22 9.70 -15.12 -0.84
C LYS A 22 10.43 -14.13 -1.73
N VAL A 23 10.88 -13.02 -1.13
CA VAL A 23 11.75 -12.05 -1.80
C VAL A 23 13.11 -12.66 -2.17
N GLU A 24 13.60 -13.63 -1.40
CA GLU A 24 14.84 -14.34 -1.74
C GLU A 24 14.71 -15.21 -2.99
N THR A 25 13.50 -15.72 -3.28
CA THR A 25 13.20 -16.52 -4.47
C THR A 25 13.00 -15.64 -5.69
N TYR A 26 12.29 -14.51 -5.53
CA TYR A 26 12.07 -13.54 -6.60
C TYR A 26 12.28 -12.12 -6.09
N PRO A 27 13.54 -11.63 -6.12
CA PRO A 27 13.86 -10.29 -5.66
C PRO A 27 13.16 -9.22 -6.50
N PHE A 28 12.88 -8.07 -5.88
CA PHE A 28 12.33 -6.94 -6.61
C PHE A 28 13.35 -6.40 -7.62
N ASP A 29 12.95 -6.38 -8.88
CA ASP A 29 13.70 -5.79 -9.98
C ASP A 29 12.71 -5.03 -10.89
N PRO A 30 12.87 -3.71 -11.07
CA PRO A 30 12.04 -2.90 -11.97
C PRO A 30 11.96 -3.45 -13.40
N ALA A 31 12.98 -4.14 -13.90
CA ALA A 31 12.97 -4.75 -15.24
C ALA A 31 11.97 -5.92 -15.35
N ASN A 32 11.60 -6.53 -14.22
CA ASN A 32 10.82 -7.75 -14.16
C ASN A 32 9.33 -7.53 -13.87
N VAL A 33 8.88 -6.30 -13.55
CA VAL A 33 7.51 -6.02 -13.07
C VAL A 33 6.39 -6.43 -14.03
N ASN A 34 6.69 -6.50 -15.34
CA ASN A 34 5.75 -6.92 -16.38
C ASN A 34 6.08 -8.31 -16.96
N LEU A 35 7.06 -9.00 -16.40
CA LEU A 35 7.46 -10.34 -16.83
C LEU A 35 6.77 -11.38 -15.97
N LYS A 36 6.45 -12.52 -16.60
CA LYS A 36 5.92 -13.66 -15.87
C LYS A 36 7.03 -14.27 -15.00
N PRO A 37 6.83 -14.42 -13.67
CA PRO A 37 7.80 -15.10 -12.82
C PRO A 37 8.06 -16.56 -13.24
N PRO A 38 9.22 -17.14 -12.91
CA PRO A 38 9.50 -18.55 -13.15
C PRO A 38 8.51 -19.50 -12.42
N PRO A 39 8.31 -20.74 -12.90
CA PRO A 39 7.38 -21.71 -12.28
C PRO A 39 7.67 -22.03 -10.80
N GLU A 40 8.93 -21.96 -10.38
CA GLU A 40 9.33 -22.18 -8.99
C GLU A 40 8.73 -21.14 -8.03
N CYS A 41 8.55 -19.90 -8.49
CA CYS A 41 7.89 -18.85 -7.70
C CYS A 41 6.44 -19.21 -7.41
N TYR A 42 5.71 -19.71 -8.41
CA TYR A 42 4.33 -20.14 -8.25
C TYR A 42 4.22 -21.34 -7.30
N THR A 43 5.11 -22.32 -7.44
CA THR A 43 5.15 -23.51 -6.58
C THR A 43 5.44 -23.14 -5.12
N GLU A 44 6.34 -22.19 -4.89
CA GLU A 44 6.62 -21.70 -3.53
C GLU A 44 5.46 -20.87 -2.97
N ALA A 45 4.83 -20.06 -3.83
CA ALA A 45 3.75 -19.15 -3.47
C ALA A 45 2.50 -19.87 -2.98
N GLU A 46 2.21 -21.09 -3.46
CA GLU A 46 1.02 -21.85 -3.05
C GLU A 46 0.93 -22.05 -1.53
N LYS A 47 2.07 -22.09 -0.85
CA LYS A 47 2.18 -22.26 0.61
C LYS A 47 1.79 -21.00 1.40
N ARG A 48 1.55 -19.88 0.72
CA ARG A 48 1.25 -18.55 1.30
C ARG A 48 0.08 -17.89 0.59
N ARG A 49 -0.94 -18.68 0.24
CA ARG A 49 -2.22 -18.15 -0.19
C ARG A 49 -2.93 -17.53 1.01
N ILE A 50 -3.68 -16.47 0.74
CA ILE A 50 -4.64 -15.95 1.70
C ILE A 50 -5.98 -16.63 1.44
N ASP A 51 -6.68 -17.00 2.51
CA ASP A 51 -8.01 -17.61 2.38
C ASP A 51 -9.06 -16.52 2.13
N GLU A 52 -9.03 -15.49 2.98
CA GLU A 52 -10.02 -14.44 3.01
C GLU A 52 -9.40 -13.05 2.93
N ALA A 53 -10.21 -12.10 2.49
CA ALA A 53 -9.87 -10.69 2.48
C ALA A 53 -11.18 -9.93 2.70
N MET A 54 -11.15 -8.98 3.62
CA MET A 54 -12.32 -8.17 3.98
C MET A 54 -12.11 -6.73 3.55
N MET A 55 -13.19 -6.11 3.12
CA MET A 55 -13.21 -4.67 2.85
C MET A 55 -13.65 -3.96 4.13
N ILE A 56 -12.85 -2.99 4.57
CA ILE A 56 -13.18 -2.13 5.69
C ILE A 56 -13.93 -0.93 5.12
N ARG A 57 -15.07 -0.55 5.70
CA ARG A 57 -15.75 0.68 5.29
C ARG A 57 -14.91 1.89 5.69
N VAL A 58 -15.06 2.98 4.93
CA VAL A 58 -14.35 4.25 5.21
C VAL A 58 -15.05 4.99 6.36
N GLU A 59 -15.09 4.33 7.52
CA GLU A 59 -15.71 4.79 8.75
C GLU A 59 -14.64 4.78 9.85
N LEU A 60 -14.47 5.91 10.52
CA LEU A 60 -13.33 6.13 11.43
C LEU A 60 -13.23 5.06 12.51
N ASN A 61 -14.35 4.72 13.16
CA ASN A 61 -14.38 3.72 14.22
C ASN A 61 -14.10 2.30 13.70
N GLU A 62 -14.48 1.98 12.47
CA GLU A 62 -14.23 0.68 11.87
C GLU A 62 -12.75 0.51 11.51
N MET A 63 -12.14 1.54 10.94
CA MET A 63 -10.70 1.56 10.66
C MET A 63 -9.88 1.49 11.96
N LYS A 64 -10.26 2.23 13.00
CA LYS A 64 -9.61 2.16 14.32
C LYS A 64 -9.78 0.79 14.97
N GLY A 65 -10.99 0.22 14.92
CA GLY A 65 -11.28 -1.11 15.45
C GLY A 65 -10.41 -2.18 14.81
N CYS A 66 -10.28 -2.17 13.48
CA CYS A 66 -9.42 -3.09 12.75
C CYS A 66 -7.95 -3.03 13.25
N LEU A 67 -7.43 -1.82 13.43
CA LEU A 67 -6.06 -1.63 13.92
C LEU A 67 -5.90 -1.98 15.41
N ALA A 68 -6.92 -1.75 16.22
CA ALA A 68 -6.93 -2.13 17.64
C ALA A 68 -6.90 -3.65 17.84
N GLU A 69 -7.46 -4.40 16.90
CA GLU A 69 -7.36 -5.88 16.83
C GLU A 69 -6.05 -6.36 16.20
N ALA A 70 -5.06 -5.47 16.01
CA ALA A 70 -3.77 -5.75 15.39
C ALA A 70 -3.87 -6.25 13.94
N ASN A 71 -4.88 -5.78 13.19
CA ASN A 71 -5.03 -6.06 11.76
C ASN A 71 -4.66 -4.81 10.94
N PRO A 72 -3.44 -4.72 10.38
CA PRO A 72 -3.09 -3.70 9.39
C PRO A 72 -3.95 -3.83 8.13
N PHE A 73 -4.23 -2.71 7.47
CA PHE A 73 -5.01 -2.71 6.24
C PHE A 73 -4.39 -1.87 5.13
N ALA A 74 -4.52 -2.35 3.89
CA ALA A 74 -4.10 -1.62 2.71
C ALA A 74 -5.17 -0.60 2.31
N PHE A 75 -4.75 0.59 1.90
CA PHE A 75 -5.63 1.63 1.41
C PHE A 75 -4.95 2.41 0.29
N CYS A 76 -5.71 3.22 -0.44
CA CYS A 76 -5.20 4.04 -1.55
C CYS A 76 -5.64 5.50 -1.35
N LEU A 77 -4.73 6.44 -1.62
CA LEU A 77 -5.00 7.86 -1.63
C LEU A 77 -4.69 8.47 -2.99
N ARG A 78 -5.43 9.53 -3.34
CA ARG A 78 -4.94 10.50 -4.32
C ARG A 78 -3.91 11.37 -3.62
N LEU A 79 -2.71 11.46 -4.19
CA LEU A 79 -1.64 12.27 -3.64
C LEU A 79 -1.66 13.68 -4.22
N PHE A 80 -1.22 14.62 -3.42
CA PHE A 80 -1.11 16.04 -3.74
C PHE A 80 0.30 16.51 -3.41
N PRO A 81 0.79 17.62 -4.01
CA PRO A 81 2.15 18.12 -3.78
C PRO A 81 2.54 18.26 -2.29
N SER A 82 1.59 18.64 -1.43
CA SER A 82 1.77 18.69 0.03
C SER A 82 2.19 17.35 0.68
N PHE A 83 1.83 16.21 0.09
CA PHE A 83 2.22 14.89 0.59
C PHE A 83 3.73 14.63 0.44
N ALA A 84 4.35 15.13 -0.64
CA ALA A 84 5.78 14.97 -0.88
C ALA A 84 6.64 15.59 0.23
N GLN A 85 6.10 16.57 0.97
CA GLN A 85 6.78 17.23 2.09
C GLN A 85 6.77 16.40 3.37
N ALA A 86 6.05 15.27 3.43
CA ALA A 86 5.96 14.47 4.65
C ALA A 86 7.34 13.97 5.10
N GLY A 87 8.19 13.54 4.16
CA GLY A 87 9.56 13.10 4.42
C GLY A 87 10.43 14.13 5.13
N SER A 88 10.41 15.39 4.65
CA SER A 88 11.12 16.51 5.28
C SER A 88 10.43 17.08 6.51
N ASN A 89 9.20 16.65 6.81
CA ASN A 89 8.37 17.11 7.93
C ASN A 89 8.19 16.04 9.00
N GLY A 90 9.22 15.25 9.27
CA GLY A 90 9.22 14.22 10.31
C GLY A 90 8.15 13.13 10.11
N GLY A 91 7.83 12.81 8.85
CA GLY A 91 6.82 11.82 8.48
C GLY A 91 5.37 12.31 8.54
N ARG A 92 5.12 13.59 8.88
CA ARG A 92 3.76 14.13 8.98
C ARG A 92 3.27 14.62 7.63
N ALA A 93 2.41 13.81 7.00
CA ALA A 93 1.67 14.21 5.82
C ALA A 93 0.65 15.31 6.17
N LYS A 94 0.65 16.38 5.38
CA LYS A 94 -0.30 17.48 5.51
C LYS A 94 -1.56 17.17 4.71
N MET A 95 -2.71 17.65 5.20
CA MET A 95 -3.93 17.65 4.41
C MET A 95 -3.75 18.56 3.20
N PRO A 96 -4.16 18.13 1.99
CA PRO A 96 -4.05 18.97 0.81
C PRO A 96 -5.01 20.15 0.89
N ASN A 97 -4.56 21.31 0.41
CA ASN A 97 -5.47 22.43 0.18
C ASN A 97 -6.16 22.26 -1.17
N ILE A 98 -7.38 21.72 -1.16
CA ILE A 98 -8.17 21.42 -2.37
C ILE A 98 -8.53 22.65 -3.21
N HIS A 99 -8.37 23.87 -2.70
CA HIS A 99 -8.61 25.10 -3.46
C HIS A 99 -7.39 25.56 -4.24
N SER A 100 -6.18 25.16 -3.83
CA SER A 100 -4.91 25.59 -4.45
C SER A 100 -4.09 24.45 -5.03
N GLU A 101 -4.34 23.21 -4.60
CA GLU A 101 -3.63 22.02 -5.07
C GLU A 101 -4.53 21.17 -5.95
N SER A 102 -3.99 20.80 -7.11
CA SER A 102 -4.52 19.71 -7.93
C SER A 102 -3.84 18.40 -7.56
N GLN A 103 -4.45 17.26 -7.94
CA GLN A 103 -3.81 15.96 -7.80
C GLN A 103 -2.41 15.99 -8.41
N SER A 104 -1.44 15.43 -7.68
CA SER A 104 -0.07 15.30 -8.15
C SER A 104 -0.05 14.47 -9.44
N ILE A 105 0.48 15.05 -10.51
CA ILE A 105 0.63 14.36 -11.80
C ILE A 105 1.69 13.26 -11.68
N GLU A 106 2.75 13.53 -10.92
CA GLU A 106 3.88 12.60 -10.74
C GLU A 106 3.53 11.42 -9.84
N GLN A 107 2.77 11.66 -8.77
CA GLN A 107 2.47 10.65 -7.75
C GLN A 107 1.09 10.01 -7.93
N GLY A 108 0.16 10.70 -8.62
CA GLY A 108 -1.16 10.20 -8.97
C GLY A 108 -1.93 9.62 -7.78
N CYS A 109 -2.10 8.30 -7.80
CA CYS A 109 -2.68 7.53 -6.72
C CYS A 109 -1.63 6.58 -6.14
N HIS A 110 -1.62 6.44 -4.82
CA HIS A 110 -0.65 5.59 -4.13
C HIS A 110 -1.31 4.71 -3.09
N ALA A 111 -0.88 3.45 -3.03
CA ALA A 111 -1.35 2.48 -2.05
C ALA A 111 -0.33 2.30 -0.93
N MET A 112 -0.82 2.28 0.31
CA MET A 112 0.01 2.18 1.52
C MET A 112 -0.66 1.26 2.56
N LEU A 113 0.05 0.98 3.64
CA LEU A 113 -0.42 0.13 4.72
C LEU A 113 -0.65 0.95 6.00
N ALA A 114 -1.88 0.99 6.49
CA ALA A 114 -2.18 1.53 7.81
C ALA A 114 -1.78 0.49 8.86
N VAL A 115 -0.96 0.90 9.82
CA VAL A 115 -0.38 0.01 10.84
C VAL A 115 -0.71 0.45 12.27
N GLY A 116 -1.39 1.58 12.43
CA GLY A 116 -1.82 2.08 13.74
C GLY A 116 -2.52 3.42 13.63
N TYR A 117 -2.91 3.98 14.77
CA TYR A 117 -3.48 5.31 14.89
C TYR A 117 -3.08 5.95 16.22
N SER A 118 -3.22 7.27 16.31
CA SER A 118 -3.01 8.05 17.52
C SER A 118 -4.18 9.01 17.70
N ASP A 119 -4.94 8.82 18.77
CA ASP A 119 -6.06 9.69 19.13
C ASP A 119 -5.57 11.09 19.53
N GLU A 120 -4.44 11.15 20.24
CA GLU A 120 -3.81 12.41 20.65
C GLU A 120 -3.46 13.30 19.45
N SER A 121 -2.89 12.72 18.39
CA SER A 121 -2.52 13.47 17.19
C SER A 121 -3.62 13.52 16.12
N GLY A 122 -4.72 12.77 16.30
CA GLY A 122 -5.77 12.61 15.28
C GLY A 122 -5.28 12.00 13.97
N CYS A 123 -4.22 11.18 13.99
CA CYS A 123 -3.54 10.68 12.79
C CYS A 123 -3.54 9.14 12.72
N PHE A 124 -3.56 8.61 11.51
CA PHE A 124 -3.17 7.22 11.24
C PHE A 124 -1.65 7.12 11.10
N ILE A 125 -1.09 5.99 11.54
CA ILE A 125 0.30 5.61 11.33
C ILE A 125 0.35 4.73 10.09
N VAL A 126 1.15 5.14 9.11
CA VAL A 126 1.16 4.55 7.77
C VAL A 126 2.57 4.13 7.40
N ARG A 127 2.72 2.89 6.93
CA ARG A 127 3.97 2.41 6.31
C ARG A 127 3.94 2.73 4.82
N ASN A 128 4.87 3.59 4.40
CA ASN A 128 5.10 3.93 3.00
C ASN A 128 6.14 2.99 2.34
N THR A 129 6.31 3.09 1.02
CA THR A 129 7.18 2.24 0.19
C THR A 129 8.21 3.03 -0.64
N TRP A 130 8.56 4.25 -0.23
CA TRP A 130 9.54 5.11 -0.91
C TRP A 130 10.96 5.08 -0.32
N GLY A 131 11.24 4.09 0.54
CA GLY A 131 12.54 3.89 1.16
C GLY A 131 12.71 4.63 2.49
N GLU A 132 13.71 4.22 3.26
CA GLU A 132 13.95 4.74 4.63
C GLU A 132 14.46 6.18 4.67
N LYS A 133 15.03 6.65 3.55
CA LYS A 133 15.56 8.02 3.41
C LYS A 133 14.54 9.01 2.86
N TRP A 134 13.34 8.53 2.54
CA TRP A 134 12.26 9.40 2.12
C TRP A 134 11.78 10.25 3.29
#